data_AF-A0A9E5PI35-F1
#
_entry.id   AF-A0A9E5PI35-F1
#
_cell.length_a   1.000
_cell.length_b   1.000
_cell.length_c   1.000
_cell.angle_alpha   90.00
_cell.angle_beta   90.00
_cell.angle_gamma   90.00
#
_symmetry.space_group_name_H-M   'P 1'
#
loop_
_entity.id
_entity.type
_entity.pdbx_description
1 polymer ?
#
loop_
_entity_poly.entity_id
_entity_poly.type
_entity_poly.pdbx_seq_one_letter_code
_entity_poly.pdbx_strand_id
1 'polypeptide(L)'
;LKLLLPALFILSCGGGEVGPKPNGNDLPEPTWELVWSEEFDGSVIDQSTWTPEVMPDPFNEELQYYTDRIDTDPGANAWLENGTLIIEARREDFEH
;
A
#
# COMPACT_ATOMS: atom_id res chain seq x y z
N LEU A 1 6.82 -73.91 -44.82
CA LEU A 1 7.01 -72.44 -44.82
C LEU A 1 6.89 -71.95 -43.38
N LYS A 2 8.00 -71.62 -42.71
CA LYS A 2 8.02 -71.00 -41.37
C LYS A 2 8.88 -69.75 -41.51
N LEU A 3 8.23 -68.64 -41.81
CA LEU A 3 8.85 -67.31 -41.85
C LEU A 3 8.88 -66.77 -40.42
N LEU A 4 10.10 -66.46 -39.97
CA LEU A 4 10.37 -65.70 -38.75
C LEU A 4 9.87 -64.25 -38.91
N LEU A 5 9.28 -63.69 -37.86
CA LEU A 5 9.25 -62.23 -37.64
C LEU A 5 10.30 -61.88 -36.58
N PRO A 6 11.20 -60.90 -36.81
CA PRO A 6 12.12 -60.46 -35.79
C PRO A 6 11.40 -59.55 -34.78
N ALA A 7 11.57 -59.84 -33.49
CA ALA A 7 11.18 -58.92 -32.43
C ALA A 7 12.18 -57.77 -32.37
N LEU A 8 11.73 -56.58 -32.75
CA LEU A 8 12.51 -55.34 -32.65
C LEU A 8 12.47 -54.85 -31.20
N PHE A 9 13.57 -55.03 -30.46
CA PHE A 9 13.76 -54.43 -29.14
C PHE A 9 14.19 -52.97 -29.32
N ILE A 10 13.25 -52.06 -29.06
CA ILE A 10 13.53 -50.62 -28.98
C ILE A 10 14.18 -50.37 -27.61
N LEU A 11 15.47 -50.03 -27.58
CA LEU A 11 16.10 -49.45 -26.40
C LEU A 11 15.45 -48.08 -26.15
N SER A 12 14.54 -48.01 -25.18
CA SER A 12 14.06 -46.75 -24.64
C SER A 12 15.22 -46.07 -23.92
N CYS A 13 15.59 -44.86 -24.37
CA CYS A 13 16.57 -44.04 -23.67
C CYS A 13 16.07 -43.72 -22.26
N GLY A 14 16.89 -44.08 -21.28
CA GLY A 14 17.00 -43.54 -19.92
C GLY A 14 15.81 -42.75 -19.40
N GLY A 15 14.98 -43.41 -18.59
CA GLY A 15 14.21 -42.74 -17.56
C GLY A 15 15.17 -42.15 -16.54
N GLY A 16 15.62 -40.91 -16.78
CA GLY A 16 16.08 -40.07 -15.70
C GLY A 16 14.88 -39.76 -14.82
N GLU A 17 14.93 -40.15 -13.55
CA GLU A 17 13.95 -39.72 -12.57
C GLU A 17 13.93 -38.20 -12.57
N VAL A 18 12.87 -37.62 -13.15
CA VAL A 18 12.59 -36.20 -12.97
C VAL A 18 12.20 -36.07 -11.50
N GLY A 19 13.15 -35.63 -10.67
CA GLY A 19 12.86 -35.25 -9.29
C GLY A 19 11.65 -34.31 -9.26
N PRO A 20 10.88 -34.28 -8.14
CA PRO A 20 9.69 -33.43 -8.07
C PRO A 20 10.07 -32.02 -8.51
N LYS A 21 9.41 -31.53 -9.57
CA LYS A 21 9.52 -30.11 -9.93
C LYS A 21 9.06 -29.33 -8.69
N PRO A 22 9.85 -28.40 -8.16
CA PRO A 22 9.39 -27.56 -7.07
C PRO A 22 8.08 -26.93 -7.52
N ASN A 23 7.03 -27.11 -6.71
CA ASN A 23 5.75 -26.51 -7.04
C ASN A 23 5.97 -24.99 -6.95
N GLY A 24 5.41 -24.21 -7.86
CA GLY A 24 5.49 -22.74 -7.81
C GLY A 24 4.91 -22.11 -6.54
N ASN A 25 4.34 -22.95 -5.66
CA ASN A 25 3.78 -22.62 -4.36
C ASN A 25 4.77 -22.85 -3.20
N ASP A 26 6.02 -23.27 -3.47
CA ASP A 26 7.07 -23.51 -2.45
C ASP A 26 7.91 -22.25 -2.15
N LEU A 27 7.55 -21.09 -2.70
CA LEU A 27 8.17 -19.82 -2.30
C LEU A 27 7.55 -19.37 -0.97
N PRO A 28 8.35 -19.06 0.07
CA PRO A 28 7.81 -18.48 1.27
C PRO A 28 7.10 -17.17 0.91
N GLU A 29 5.85 -17.03 1.34
CA GLU A 29 5.12 -15.78 1.19
C GLU A 29 5.97 -14.64 1.77
N PRO A 30 6.08 -13.50 1.07
CA PRO A 30 6.83 -12.36 1.58
C PRO A 30 6.26 -11.98 2.95
N THR A 31 7.16 -11.89 3.95
CA THR A 31 6.81 -11.43 5.29
C THR A 31 6.94 -9.92 5.33
N TRP A 32 5.86 -9.25 5.73
CA TRP A 32 5.84 -7.81 5.92
C TRP A 32 5.98 -7.48 7.41
N GLU A 33 6.78 -6.47 7.72
CA GLU A 33 6.90 -5.89 9.05
C GLU A 33 6.27 -4.49 9.05
N LEU A 34 5.39 -4.21 10.00
CA LEU A 34 4.85 -2.87 10.21
C LEU A 34 5.91 -1.99 10.86
N VAL A 35 6.39 -0.97 10.14
CA VAL A 35 7.44 -0.06 10.64
C VAL A 35 6.89 1.26 11.19
N TRP A 36 5.68 1.64 10.80
CA TRP A 36 5.00 2.86 11.27
C TRP A 36 3.50 2.79 10.96
N SER A 37 2.69 3.31 11.87
CA SER A 37 1.24 3.50 11.73
C SER A 37 0.79 4.67 12.61
N GLU A 38 -0.36 5.25 12.26
CA GLU A 38 -1.07 6.23 13.07
C GLU A 38 -2.55 5.88 13.06
N GLU A 39 -3.14 5.76 14.24
CA GLU A 39 -4.53 5.37 14.44
C GLU A 39 -5.40 6.55 14.92
N PHE A 40 -4.78 7.71 15.21
CA PHE A 40 -5.43 8.96 15.59
C PHE A 40 -6.31 8.85 16.86
N ASP A 41 -5.96 7.94 17.77
CA ASP A 41 -6.63 7.75 19.07
C ASP A 41 -6.33 8.88 20.08
N GLY A 42 -5.41 9.80 19.74
CA GLY A 42 -5.08 10.97 20.55
C GLY A 42 -6.18 12.03 20.57
N SER A 43 -5.99 13.06 21.41
CA SER A 43 -6.92 14.20 21.50
C SER A 43 -6.55 15.40 20.62
N VAL A 44 -5.33 15.40 20.05
CA VAL A 44 -4.77 16.47 19.21
C VAL A 44 -3.81 15.84 18.20
N ILE A 45 -3.56 16.52 17.08
CA ILE A 45 -2.63 16.06 16.05
C ILE A 45 -1.19 16.05 16.60
N ASP A 46 -0.47 14.92 16.47
CA ASP A 46 0.94 14.82 16.83
C ASP A 46 1.83 15.55 15.83
N GLN A 47 2.25 16.77 16.20
CA GLN A 47 3.11 17.61 15.36
C GLN A 47 4.57 17.14 15.25
N SER A 48 4.97 16.12 16.01
CA SER A 48 6.28 15.47 15.78
C SER A 48 6.25 14.54 14.57
N THR A 49 5.05 14.16 14.11
CA THR A 49 4.80 13.19 13.05
C THR A 49 4.14 13.85 11.83
N TRP A 50 3.19 14.77 12.06
CA TRP A 50 2.41 15.44 11.02
C TRP A 50 2.68 16.95 11.02
N THR A 51 2.74 17.57 9.85
CA THR A 51 2.91 19.01 9.71
C THR A 51 1.87 19.53 8.71
N PRO A 52 1.05 20.54 9.07
CA PRO A 52 0.11 21.12 8.12
C PRO A 52 0.89 21.83 6.99
N GLU A 53 0.37 21.70 5.77
CA GLU A 53 0.91 22.41 4.63
C GLU A 53 0.31 23.82 4.57
N VAL A 54 1.16 24.82 4.32
CA VAL A 54 0.75 26.21 4.09
C VAL A 54 1.43 26.69 2.83
N MET A 55 0.63 27.16 1.86
CA MET A 55 1.10 27.56 0.54
C MET A 55 0.75 29.03 0.27
N PRO A 56 1.52 29.73 -0.60
CA PRO A 56 1.14 31.07 -1.05
C PRO A 56 -0.17 31.05 -1.84
N ASP A 57 -1.03 32.04 -1.59
CA ASP A 57 -2.39 32.06 -2.15
C ASP A 57 -2.53 32.78 -3.50
N PRO A 58 -3.47 32.37 -4.37
CA PRO A 58 -3.95 31.00 -4.60
C PRO A 58 -2.90 30.18 -5.37
N PHE A 59 -2.76 28.90 -5.03
CA PHE A 59 -1.84 27.98 -5.71
C PHE A 59 -2.58 27.08 -6.71
N ASN A 60 -1.92 26.67 -7.81
CA ASN A 60 -2.44 25.71 -8.79
C ASN A 60 -3.83 26.03 -9.41
N GLU A 61 -4.21 27.30 -9.53
CA GLU A 61 -5.54 27.73 -10.03
C GLU A 61 -6.73 27.19 -9.19
N GLU A 62 -6.48 26.82 -7.94
CA GLU A 62 -7.49 26.32 -7.02
C GLU A 62 -8.08 27.48 -6.19
N LEU A 63 -9.33 27.32 -5.75
CA LEU A 63 -9.99 28.27 -4.85
C LEU A 63 -9.65 28.04 -3.37
N GLN A 64 -8.84 27.02 -3.08
CA GLN A 64 -8.54 26.59 -1.74
C GLN A 64 -7.35 27.31 -1.15
N TYR A 65 -7.45 27.59 0.15
CA TYR A 65 -6.39 28.13 0.98
C TYR A 65 -5.95 27.01 1.92
N TYR A 66 -4.67 26.63 1.84
CA TYR A 66 -4.08 25.67 2.77
C TYR A 66 -3.62 26.44 4.02
N THR A 67 -4.17 26.11 5.17
CA THR A 67 -3.91 26.82 6.44
C THR A 67 -3.31 25.90 7.49
N ASP A 68 -2.66 26.49 8.48
CA ASP A 68 -2.11 25.80 9.66
C ASP A 68 -3.09 25.73 10.83
N ARG A 69 -4.37 26.11 10.64
CA ARG A 69 -5.39 26.06 11.69
C ARG A 69 -5.78 24.62 11.98
N ILE A 70 -5.41 24.11 13.15
CA ILE A 70 -5.65 22.74 13.59
C ILE A 70 -6.29 22.64 14.97
N ASP A 71 -6.82 21.46 15.28
CA ASP A 71 -7.37 21.09 16.59
C ASP A 71 -8.40 22.12 17.12
N THR A 72 -7.99 22.94 18.09
CA THR A 72 -8.86 23.91 18.76
C THR A 72 -8.85 25.30 18.13
N ASP A 73 -8.11 25.50 17.04
CA ASP A 73 -8.01 26.79 16.39
C ASP A 73 -9.37 27.25 15.82
N PRO A 74 -9.71 28.55 15.92
CA PRO A 74 -10.92 29.07 15.30
C PRO A 74 -10.94 28.82 13.79
N GLY A 75 -11.90 28.03 13.32
CA GLY A 75 -11.98 27.66 11.91
C GLY A 75 -10.98 26.60 11.49
N ALA A 76 -10.52 25.75 12.41
CA ALA A 76 -9.62 24.62 12.12
C ALA A 76 -10.05 23.83 10.87
N ASN A 77 -9.06 23.52 10.03
CA ASN A 77 -9.22 22.70 8.83
C ASN A 77 -8.87 21.23 9.09
N ALA A 78 -8.18 20.91 10.19
CA ALA A 78 -7.91 19.54 10.59
C ALA A 78 -7.96 19.35 12.11
N TRP A 79 -8.53 18.25 12.59
CA TRP A 79 -8.57 17.88 14.01
C TRP A 79 -8.79 16.37 14.18
N LEU A 80 -8.59 15.85 15.39
CA LEU A 80 -8.91 14.45 15.71
C LEU A 80 -10.29 14.34 16.35
N GLU A 81 -11.11 13.41 15.86
CA GLU A 81 -12.41 13.09 16.44
C GLU A 81 -12.72 11.60 16.28
N ASN A 82 -13.07 10.93 17.37
CA ASN A 82 -13.48 9.51 17.39
C ASN A 82 -12.48 8.54 16.72
N GLY A 83 -11.17 8.71 16.96
CA GLY A 83 -10.14 7.86 16.37
C GLY A 83 -9.95 8.11 14.88
N THR A 84 -10.15 9.35 14.43
CA THR A 84 -10.07 9.72 13.01
C THR A 84 -9.49 11.13 12.86
N LEU A 85 -8.56 11.30 11.93
CA LEU A 85 -8.18 12.61 11.43
C LEU A 85 -9.29 13.16 10.52
N ILE A 86 -9.95 14.21 10.98
CA ILE A 86 -10.89 14.98 10.18
C ILE A 86 -10.11 16.04 9.40
N ILE A 87 -10.38 16.15 8.10
CA ILE A 87 -9.88 17.23 7.24
C ILE A 87 -11.11 17.87 6.58
N GLU A 88 -11.36 19.14 6.89
CA GLU A 88 -12.55 19.86 6.46
C GLU A 88 -12.19 21.10 5.65
N ALA A 89 -12.67 21.13 4.40
CA ALA A 89 -12.73 22.34 3.60
C ALA A 89 -13.88 23.23 4.08
N ARG A 90 -13.58 24.49 4.39
CA ARG A 90 -14.56 25.47 4.83
C ARG A 90 -14.82 26.48 3.73
N ARG A 91 -16.10 26.82 3.52
CA ARG A 91 -16.46 27.99 2.70
C ARG A 91 -16.51 29.20 3.60
N GLU A 92 -15.57 30.10 3.41
CA GLU A 92 -15.39 31.31 4.22
C GLU A 92 -14.75 32.39 3.37
N ASP A 93 -14.91 33.64 3.81
CA ASP A 93 -14.14 34.76 3.27
C ASP A 93 -12.80 34.77 4.01
N PHE A 94 -11.86 33.94 3.54
CA PHE A 94 -10.52 33.83 4.10
C PHE A 94 -9.52 34.56 3.22
N GLU A 95 -8.74 35.44 3.84
CA GLU A 95 -7.61 36.15 3.26
C GLU A 95 -6.44 35.99 4.24
N HIS A 96 -5.23 35.78 3.71
CA HIS A 96 -4.01 35.61 4.50
C HIS A 96 -3.41 36.95 4.94
#